data_AF-A0A1E3PLT7-F1
#
_entry.id   AF-A0A1E3PLT7-F1
#
_cell.length_a   1.000
_cell.length_b   1.000
_cell.length_c   1.000
_cell.angle_alpha   90.00
_cell.angle_beta   90.00
_cell.angle_gamma   90.00
#
_symmetry.space_group_name_H-M   'P 1'
#
loop_
_entity.id
_entity.type
_entity.pdbx_description
1 polymer ?
#
loop_
_entity_poly.entity_id
_entity_poly.type
_entity_poly.pdbx_seq_one_letter_code
_entity_poly.pdbx_strand_id
1 'polypeptide(L)'
;MTILIGLARFSTRGVTRLNPLGTSAFRRLNTSTVAKTNTPKLLESGNFTPKAPQFGGRGNTGVKYFSLFAIGALVSSGITYYLTYQAPNASSINRVWTNAQYGDMAAFEKAMPELIAALGEDGLSIDDEDLKSHGYSEWATYNIDKNPIAIAYPRSTQEVSAIAKVCHKYRIPMIGFSGGSSLEGNFCAPNGGVCIDFCHMNQIIEVRPQDMDCTVQPAVGWMDLNAELEKQNAKLFLAVDPGPTAKIGGMVATNCSGTNCVKYGPMRDHIVNLTVVLADGTVIKTRQRPRKSSAGYNLNHIFCGSEGTLGLITEITVKLQVVPEELRIGVCAFPSVHAATNTALDIIRAGIPIHAVELMDDAQMWAINRAGYTTRSWEEKDTLLFKFSGTKSSVKEQIEKAQKIAESHGGIKFEFAKNEEEQHQIWSARKESLWSSLALGPKNGKFYGTDVAVPLSRLADLVLATKKDLQESGLFGSALGHVGDGNFHASIVYVDEDLPKVRKLAQNLVKHGLEMEGTCTGEHGVGAGKVKYLMDELGSDAVFLMRTIKLALDPYELLNPGKLFTEASVQYAKEKGL
;
A
#
# COMPACT_ATOMS: atom_id res chain seq x y z
N MET A 1 -8.40 0.18 -27.15
CA MET A 1 -8.43 1.26 -28.16
C MET A 1 -7.12 2.04 -28.04
N THR A 2 -6.39 2.08 -29.15
CA THR A 2 -4.94 2.26 -29.34
C THR A 2 -4.41 3.66 -29.06
N ILE A 3 -3.18 3.83 -28.55
CA ILE A 3 -2.36 5.04 -28.84
C ILE A 3 -0.90 4.66 -29.15
N LEU A 4 -0.53 4.94 -30.41
CA LEU A 4 0.80 4.95 -30.99
C LEU A 4 1.54 6.28 -30.70
N ILE A 5 2.87 6.16 -30.78
CA ILE A 5 3.99 7.11 -30.73
C ILE A 5 3.79 8.45 -31.49
N GLY A 6 4.42 9.52 -30.98
CA GLY A 6 4.67 10.75 -31.74
C GLY A 6 5.77 11.66 -31.14
N LEU A 7 7.04 11.40 -31.49
CA LEU A 7 8.21 12.25 -31.27
C LEU A 7 8.37 13.27 -32.40
N ALA A 8 8.54 14.57 -32.13
CA ALA A 8 9.15 15.51 -33.07
C ALA A 8 9.71 16.82 -32.42
N ARG A 9 11.04 16.83 -32.28
CA ARG A 9 12.03 17.90 -32.56
C ARG A 9 11.86 19.35 -32.06
N PHE A 10 12.85 19.73 -31.25
CA PHE A 10 13.32 21.09 -30.93
C PHE A 10 13.77 21.92 -32.14
N SER A 11 13.56 23.23 -32.04
CA SER A 11 14.28 24.27 -32.78
C SER A 11 14.71 25.39 -31.81
N THR A 12 16.01 25.63 -31.78
CA THR A 12 16.72 26.64 -30.98
C THR A 12 16.63 28.04 -31.59
N ARG A 13 16.54 29.10 -30.76
CA ARG A 13 17.18 30.40 -31.03
C ARG A 13 17.14 31.36 -29.83
N GLY A 14 18.31 31.89 -29.47
CA GLY A 14 18.50 33.35 -29.37
C GLY A 14 18.37 34.06 -28.03
N VAL A 15 19.43 33.98 -27.20
CA VAL A 15 20.21 35.10 -26.60
C VAL A 15 19.52 36.46 -26.40
N THR A 16 19.52 36.99 -25.15
CA THR A 16 20.16 38.28 -24.79
C THR A 16 20.21 38.53 -23.27
N ARG A 17 21.27 39.24 -22.85
CA ARG A 17 21.72 39.54 -21.47
C ARG A 17 21.17 40.88 -20.95
N LEU A 18 21.41 41.11 -19.63
CA LEU A 18 21.63 42.36 -18.86
C LEU A 18 20.55 42.56 -17.78
N ASN A 19 20.81 42.96 -16.53
CA ASN A 19 22.01 43.16 -15.69
C ASN A 19 21.52 43.20 -14.22
N PRO A 20 22.41 43.09 -13.21
CA PRO A 20 22.06 42.95 -11.80
C PRO A 20 21.99 44.32 -11.09
N LEU A 21 21.42 44.37 -9.88
CA LEU A 21 21.81 45.27 -8.77
C LEU A 21 20.94 44.99 -7.54
N GLY A 22 21.53 44.97 -6.35
CA GLY A 22 20.78 45.13 -5.09
C GLY A 22 21.24 44.30 -3.90
N THR A 23 22.50 44.42 -3.50
CA THR A 23 22.96 44.07 -2.15
C THR A 23 22.47 45.09 -1.12
N SER A 24 21.95 44.65 0.01
CA SER A 24 22.24 45.28 1.31
C SER A 24 21.87 44.35 2.47
N ALA A 25 22.71 44.41 3.50
CA ALA A 25 22.81 43.50 4.62
C ALA A 25 22.22 44.10 5.91
N PHE A 26 22.40 43.34 7.00
CA PHE A 26 22.23 43.67 8.43
C PHE A 26 20.83 43.50 9.04
N ARG A 27 20.69 42.53 9.95
CA ARG A 27 21.03 42.70 11.38
C ARG A 27 20.94 41.38 12.17
N ARG A 28 22.02 41.04 12.88
CA ARG A 28 22.00 40.11 14.01
C ARG A 28 21.44 40.83 15.24
N LEU A 29 20.62 40.14 16.03
CA LEU A 29 20.37 40.46 17.43
C LEU A 29 20.52 39.18 18.25
N ASN A 30 21.60 39.14 19.02
CA ASN A 30 21.71 38.35 20.24
C ASN A 30 20.88 39.07 21.31
N THR A 31 20.09 38.34 22.10
CA THR A 31 19.98 38.61 23.54
C THR A 31 19.63 37.33 24.29
N SER A 32 20.47 37.07 25.28
CA SER A 32 20.32 36.14 26.38
C SER A 32 19.26 36.62 27.37
N THR A 33 18.42 35.72 27.88
CA THR A 33 17.93 35.86 29.27
C THR A 33 17.56 34.50 29.85
N VAL A 34 18.32 34.12 30.88
CA VAL A 34 18.06 33.02 31.80
C VAL A 34 16.97 33.48 32.76
N ALA A 35 15.90 32.69 32.92
CA ALA A 35 14.91 32.87 33.99
C ALA A 35 14.76 31.58 34.79
N LYS A 36 14.77 31.78 36.11
CA LYS A 36 14.95 30.80 37.18
C LYS A 36 13.75 29.89 37.38
N THR A 37 14.08 28.68 37.82
CA THR A 37 13.23 27.65 38.42
C THR A 37 12.48 28.15 39.66
N ASN A 38 11.22 27.73 39.82
CA ASN A 38 10.50 27.74 41.09
C ASN A 38 9.72 26.43 41.25
N THR A 39 10.11 25.65 42.26
CA THR A 39 9.48 24.44 42.77
C THR A 39 8.29 24.79 43.69
N PRO A 40 7.16 24.06 43.66
CA PRO A 40 6.11 24.19 44.67
C PRO A 40 6.41 23.38 45.93
N LYS A 41 6.10 23.99 47.08
CA LYS A 41 6.25 23.44 48.44
C LYS A 41 5.23 22.33 48.74
N LEU A 42 5.70 21.32 49.47
CA LEU A 42 4.93 20.27 50.15
C LEU A 42 4.01 20.87 51.24
N LEU A 43 2.78 20.38 51.30
CA LEU A 43 1.80 20.67 52.36
C LEU A 43 1.99 19.71 53.52
N GLU A 44 2.02 20.27 54.74
CA GLU A 44 2.15 19.58 56.02
C GLU A 44 0.90 18.78 56.38
N SER A 45 1.15 17.60 56.97
CA SER A 45 0.17 16.67 57.52
C SER A 45 -0.35 17.14 58.89
N GLY A 46 -1.63 17.49 58.99
CA GLY A 46 -2.31 17.69 60.27
C GLY A 46 -2.77 16.37 60.90
N ASN A 47 -2.26 16.06 62.09
CA ASN A 47 -2.66 14.93 62.93
C ASN A 47 -4.10 15.11 63.45
N PHE A 48 -4.98 14.17 63.12
CA PHE A 48 -6.30 14.02 63.76
C PHE A 48 -6.33 12.72 64.59
N THR A 49 -6.32 12.85 65.91
CA THR A 49 -6.60 11.74 66.84
C THR A 49 -8.11 11.61 67.06
N PRO A 50 -8.74 10.45 66.81
CA PRO A 50 -10.15 10.26 67.14
C PRO A 50 -10.32 9.87 68.62
N LYS A 51 -11.26 10.53 69.31
CA LYS A 51 -11.74 10.11 70.64
C LYS A 51 -12.63 8.88 70.49
N ALA A 52 -12.33 7.82 71.24
CA ALA A 52 -13.20 6.65 71.39
C ALA A 52 -14.37 6.97 72.33
N PRO A 53 -15.62 6.60 72.01
CA PRO A 53 -16.72 6.66 72.97
C PRO A 53 -16.73 5.40 73.85
N GLN A 54 -16.89 5.60 75.15
CA GLN A 54 -17.21 4.54 76.11
C GLN A 54 -18.64 4.04 75.86
N PHE A 55 -18.83 2.72 75.74
CA PHE A 55 -20.14 2.08 75.81
C PHE A 55 -20.23 1.21 77.06
N GLY A 56 -21.08 1.64 77.99
CA GLY A 56 -21.62 0.79 79.05
C GLY A 56 -22.99 0.25 78.66
N GLY A 57 -23.35 -0.91 79.22
CA GLY A 57 -24.74 -1.35 79.35
C GLY A 57 -25.22 -2.41 78.36
N ARG A 58 -25.55 -3.58 78.91
CA ARG A 58 -26.12 -4.77 78.26
C ARG A 58 -27.45 -4.48 77.54
N GLY A 59 -27.62 -5.07 76.35
CA GLY A 59 -28.92 -5.21 75.69
C GLY A 59 -28.84 -6.18 74.50
N ASN A 60 -29.69 -7.21 74.49
CA ASN A 60 -29.71 -8.33 73.52
C ASN A 60 -30.12 -7.90 72.07
N THR A 61 -30.21 -6.60 71.81
CA THR A 61 -30.48 -5.97 70.51
C THR A 61 -29.19 -5.74 69.72
N GLY A 62 -28.05 -5.53 70.38
CA GLY A 62 -26.77 -5.26 69.69
C GLY A 62 -26.30 -6.42 68.81
N VAL A 63 -26.53 -7.66 69.24
CA VAL A 63 -26.14 -8.88 68.49
C VAL A 63 -26.93 -9.00 67.18
N LYS A 64 -28.24 -8.68 67.19
CA LYS A 64 -29.09 -8.74 65.99
C LYS A 64 -28.66 -7.71 64.94
N TYR A 65 -28.36 -6.48 65.34
CA TYR A 65 -27.86 -5.45 64.43
C TYR A 65 -26.45 -5.79 63.92
N PHE A 66 -25.58 -6.36 64.75
CA PHE A 66 -24.24 -6.79 64.32
C PHE A 66 -24.31 -7.94 63.31
N SER A 67 -25.21 -8.91 63.50
CA SER A 67 -25.42 -10.00 62.52
C SER A 67 -26.04 -9.50 61.21
N LEU A 68 -26.98 -8.54 61.25
CA LEU A 68 -27.51 -7.92 60.03
C LEU A 68 -26.45 -7.09 59.29
N PHE A 69 -25.57 -6.39 60.02
CA PHE A 69 -24.46 -5.65 59.43
C PHE A 69 -23.39 -6.58 58.86
N ALA A 70 -23.08 -7.68 59.54
CA ALA A 70 -22.11 -8.68 59.08
C ALA A 70 -22.62 -9.45 57.85
N ILE A 71 -23.91 -9.80 57.81
CA ILE A 71 -24.55 -10.40 56.63
C ILE A 71 -24.61 -9.37 55.49
N GLY A 72 -24.99 -8.13 55.77
CA GLY A 72 -24.98 -7.05 54.79
C GLY A 72 -23.59 -6.81 54.19
N ALA A 73 -22.54 -6.83 55.04
CA ALA A 73 -21.15 -6.69 54.62
C ALA A 73 -20.65 -7.91 53.83
N LEU A 74 -21.05 -9.13 54.18
CA LEU A 74 -20.72 -10.37 53.45
C LEU A 74 -21.43 -10.46 52.10
N VAL A 75 -22.70 -10.02 52.04
CA VAL A 75 -23.46 -9.95 50.79
C VAL A 75 -22.91 -8.82 49.91
N SER A 76 -22.60 -7.65 50.48
CA SER A 76 -22.00 -6.56 49.71
C SER A 76 -20.61 -6.92 49.21
N SER A 77 -19.76 -7.54 50.05
CA SER A 77 -18.44 -8.00 49.61
C SER A 77 -18.51 -9.19 48.67
N GLY A 78 -19.50 -10.08 48.82
CA GLY A 78 -19.77 -11.17 47.88
C GLY A 78 -20.29 -10.68 46.52
N ILE A 79 -21.14 -9.65 46.50
CA ILE A 79 -21.62 -8.99 45.28
C ILE A 79 -20.50 -8.15 44.66
N THR A 80 -19.74 -7.38 45.45
CA THR A 80 -18.57 -6.65 44.96
C THR A 80 -17.53 -7.62 44.42
N TYR A 81 -17.27 -8.73 45.10
CA TYR A 81 -16.40 -9.80 44.62
C TYR A 81 -16.99 -10.44 43.36
N TYR A 82 -18.28 -10.77 43.30
CA TYR A 82 -18.89 -11.32 42.09
C TYR A 82 -18.83 -10.34 40.89
N LEU A 83 -19.04 -9.04 41.14
CA LEU A 83 -18.96 -7.97 40.14
C LEU A 83 -17.51 -7.59 39.76
N THR A 84 -16.52 -7.83 40.63
CA THR A 84 -15.09 -7.58 40.35
C THR A 84 -14.33 -8.83 39.91
N TYR A 85 -14.82 -10.02 40.23
CA TYR A 85 -14.31 -11.34 39.85
C TYR A 85 -14.95 -11.85 38.55
N GLN A 86 -16.08 -11.28 38.12
CA GLN A 86 -16.25 -10.91 36.72
C GLN A 86 -15.27 -9.79 36.37
N ALA A 87 -13.97 -10.03 36.56
CA ALA A 87 -12.97 -9.35 35.77
C ALA A 87 -13.43 -9.60 34.34
N PRO A 88 -13.74 -8.55 33.54
CA PRO A 88 -14.05 -8.81 32.16
C PRO A 88 -12.87 -9.64 31.63
N ASN A 89 -13.16 -10.69 30.86
CA ASN A 89 -12.18 -11.30 29.96
C ASN A 89 -11.76 -10.21 28.96
N ALA A 90 -11.11 -9.15 29.45
CA ALA A 90 -10.96 -7.86 28.82
C ALA A 90 -9.72 -7.91 27.95
N SER A 91 -9.73 -8.86 27.03
CA SER A 91 -8.90 -8.75 25.86
C SER A 91 -9.22 -7.41 25.22
N SER A 92 -8.24 -6.52 25.13
CA SER A 92 -8.36 -5.26 24.38
C SER A 92 -8.58 -5.51 22.87
N ILE A 93 -8.31 -6.75 22.44
CA ILE A 93 -8.55 -7.25 21.10
C ILE A 93 -9.95 -7.89 21.06
N ASN A 94 -10.80 -7.36 20.18
CA ASN A 94 -12.11 -7.94 19.91
C ASN A 94 -11.97 -9.19 19.04
N ARG A 95 -12.25 -10.36 19.64
CA ARG A 95 -12.21 -11.67 18.97
C ARG A 95 -13.59 -12.14 18.47
N VAL A 96 -14.63 -11.32 18.64
CA VAL A 96 -16.00 -11.65 18.23
C VAL A 96 -16.19 -11.29 16.77
N TRP A 97 -16.54 -12.30 15.97
CA TRP A 97 -16.97 -12.09 14.58
C TRP A 97 -18.38 -11.52 14.57
N THR A 98 -18.58 -10.50 13.75
CA THR A 98 -19.91 -9.92 13.51
C THR A 98 -20.49 -10.53 12.24
N ASN A 99 -21.79 -10.80 12.28
CA ASN A 99 -22.56 -11.14 11.09
C ASN A 99 -23.13 -9.82 10.55
N ALA A 100 -22.34 -9.12 9.74
CA ALA A 100 -22.78 -7.87 9.12
C ALA A 100 -24.11 -8.05 8.39
N GLN A 101 -25.06 -7.15 8.65
CA GLN A 101 -26.36 -7.12 7.99
C GLN A 101 -26.42 -5.90 7.08
N TYR A 102 -26.29 -6.15 5.78
CA TYR A 102 -26.39 -5.12 4.76
C TYR A 102 -27.84 -4.89 4.34
N GLY A 103 -28.11 -3.67 3.87
CA GLY A 103 -29.37 -3.34 3.20
C GLY A 103 -29.55 -4.16 1.93
N ASP A 104 -30.78 -4.56 1.66
CA ASP A 104 -31.17 -5.26 0.44
C ASP A 104 -31.48 -4.27 -0.70
N MET A 105 -32.00 -4.78 -1.82
CA MET A 105 -32.40 -3.92 -2.95
C MET A 105 -33.49 -2.92 -2.58
N ALA A 106 -34.41 -3.26 -1.67
CA ALA A 106 -35.44 -2.31 -1.21
C ALA A 106 -34.84 -1.18 -0.37
N ALA A 107 -33.75 -1.43 0.37
CA ALA A 107 -32.97 -0.37 1.01
C ALA A 107 -32.26 0.51 -0.03
N PHE A 108 -31.69 -0.09 -1.09
CA PHE A 108 -31.07 0.67 -2.18
C PHE A 108 -32.07 1.55 -2.94
N GLU A 109 -33.28 1.06 -3.25
CA GLU A 109 -34.35 1.84 -3.90
C GLU A 109 -34.72 3.09 -3.10
N LYS A 110 -34.64 3.03 -1.76
CA LYS A 110 -34.83 4.19 -0.87
C LYS A 110 -33.62 5.11 -0.82
N ALA A 111 -32.42 4.56 -0.94
CA ALA A 111 -31.16 5.31 -0.95
C ALA A 111 -30.94 6.07 -2.27
N MET A 112 -31.38 5.50 -3.39
CA MET A 112 -31.10 5.99 -4.74
C MET A 112 -31.53 7.45 -4.96
N PRO A 113 -32.73 7.91 -4.56
CA PRO A 113 -33.09 9.32 -4.67
C PRO A 113 -32.18 10.26 -3.86
N GLU A 114 -31.70 9.82 -2.68
CA GLU A 114 -30.78 10.61 -1.86
C GLU A 114 -29.37 10.67 -2.49
N LEU A 115 -28.92 9.58 -3.12
CA LEU A 115 -27.67 9.54 -3.88
C LEU A 115 -27.73 10.45 -5.11
N ILE A 116 -28.81 10.39 -5.88
CA ILE A 116 -29.04 11.27 -7.04
C ILE A 116 -29.10 12.74 -6.60
N ALA A 117 -29.80 13.04 -5.50
CA ALA A 117 -29.84 14.39 -4.96
C ALA A 117 -28.45 14.91 -4.54
N ALA A 118 -27.56 14.03 -4.07
CA ALA A 118 -26.21 14.39 -3.68
C ALA A 118 -25.23 14.56 -4.86
N LEU A 119 -25.41 13.80 -5.95
CA LEU A 119 -24.43 13.70 -7.04
C LEU A 119 -24.90 14.31 -8.37
N GLY A 120 -26.20 14.61 -8.49
CA GLY A 120 -26.87 14.84 -9.77
C GLY A 120 -27.25 13.54 -10.47
N GLU A 121 -28.09 13.64 -11.50
CA GLU A 121 -28.58 12.47 -12.27
C GLU A 121 -27.41 11.70 -12.93
N ASP A 122 -26.46 12.41 -13.53
CA ASP A 122 -25.28 11.80 -14.16
C ASP A 122 -24.22 11.32 -13.15
N GLY A 123 -24.48 11.45 -11.86
CA GLY A 123 -23.56 11.09 -10.78
C GLY A 123 -23.72 9.64 -10.28
N LEU A 124 -24.76 8.92 -10.73
CA LEU A 124 -25.05 7.55 -10.34
C LEU A 124 -25.39 6.71 -11.58
N SER A 125 -24.70 5.60 -11.78
CA SER A 125 -24.96 4.64 -12.85
C SER A 125 -25.42 3.29 -12.30
N ILE A 126 -26.37 2.67 -12.98
CA ILE A 126 -26.82 1.29 -12.76
C ILE A 126 -26.72 0.46 -14.06
N ASP A 127 -25.95 0.95 -15.03
CA ASP A 127 -25.79 0.31 -16.32
C ASP A 127 -24.93 -0.96 -16.21
N ASP A 128 -25.36 -2.07 -16.80
CA ASP A 128 -24.72 -3.38 -16.62
C ASP A 128 -23.23 -3.39 -17.02
N GLU A 129 -22.85 -2.59 -18.01
CA GLU A 129 -21.45 -2.50 -18.46
C GLU A 129 -20.57 -1.73 -17.46
N ASP A 130 -21.12 -0.69 -16.84
CA ASP A 130 -20.46 0.03 -15.74
C ASP A 130 -20.31 -0.89 -14.52
N LEU A 131 -21.36 -1.64 -14.15
CA LEU A 131 -21.32 -2.59 -13.04
C LEU A 131 -20.25 -3.67 -13.28
N LYS A 132 -20.17 -4.21 -14.50
CA LYS A 132 -19.19 -5.24 -14.86
C LYS A 132 -17.75 -4.71 -14.87
N SER A 133 -17.51 -3.55 -15.49
CA SER A 133 -16.17 -2.96 -15.59
C SER A 133 -15.58 -2.52 -14.24
N HIS A 134 -16.43 -2.33 -13.22
CA HIS A 134 -16.01 -1.99 -11.86
C HIS A 134 -16.03 -3.19 -10.88
N GLY A 135 -16.58 -4.33 -11.29
CA GLY A 135 -16.63 -5.57 -10.50
C GLY A 135 -15.60 -6.63 -10.93
N TYR A 136 -15.12 -6.56 -12.18
CA TYR A 136 -14.31 -7.58 -12.82
C TYR A 136 -13.16 -6.98 -13.66
N SER A 137 -12.01 -7.66 -13.66
CA SER A 137 -10.89 -7.34 -14.58
C SER A 137 -10.22 -8.62 -15.07
N GLU A 138 -10.01 -8.73 -16.39
CA GLU A 138 -9.24 -9.83 -16.99
C GLU A 138 -7.77 -9.83 -16.55
N TRP A 139 -7.28 -8.69 -16.04
CA TRP A 139 -5.92 -8.54 -15.55
C TRP A 139 -5.78 -8.89 -14.06
N ALA A 140 -6.88 -9.00 -13.32
CA ALA A 140 -6.83 -9.39 -11.92
C ALA A 140 -6.61 -10.91 -11.78
N THR A 141 -5.73 -11.29 -10.86
CA THR A 141 -5.45 -12.70 -10.53
C THR A 141 -6.54 -13.34 -9.68
N TYR A 142 -7.41 -12.51 -9.10
CA TYR A 142 -8.59 -12.93 -8.37
C TYR A 142 -9.79 -12.07 -8.75
N ASN A 143 -10.88 -12.72 -9.16
CA ASN A 143 -12.16 -12.09 -9.48
C ASN A 143 -13.30 -12.79 -8.73
N ILE A 144 -14.40 -12.07 -8.55
CA ILE A 144 -15.64 -12.57 -7.95
C ILE A 144 -16.76 -12.32 -8.95
N ASP A 145 -17.65 -13.29 -9.15
CA ASP A 145 -18.71 -13.22 -10.17
C ASP A 145 -19.81 -12.19 -9.86
N LYS A 146 -19.77 -11.55 -8.68
CA LYS A 146 -20.77 -10.58 -8.23
C LYS A 146 -20.29 -9.15 -8.46
N ASN A 147 -21.10 -8.39 -9.20
CA ASN A 147 -20.89 -6.97 -9.46
C ASN A 147 -21.44 -6.06 -8.34
N PRO A 148 -20.99 -4.80 -8.26
CA PRO A 148 -21.71 -3.76 -7.52
C PRO A 148 -23.13 -3.59 -8.06
N ILE A 149 -24.01 -2.95 -7.28
CA ILE A 149 -25.40 -2.65 -7.68
C ILE A 149 -25.56 -1.25 -8.27
N ALA A 150 -24.58 -0.37 -8.05
CA ALA A 150 -24.51 0.96 -8.65
C ALA A 150 -23.07 1.49 -8.62
N ILE A 151 -22.75 2.41 -9.52
CA ILE A 151 -21.50 3.19 -9.53
C ILE A 151 -21.83 4.65 -9.21
N ALA A 152 -21.17 5.22 -8.21
CA ALA A 152 -21.27 6.62 -7.84
C ALA A 152 -20.00 7.36 -8.29
N TYR A 153 -20.16 8.49 -8.98
CA TYR A 153 -19.08 9.29 -9.56
C TYR A 153 -18.95 10.66 -8.88
N PRO A 154 -18.40 10.74 -7.66
CA PRO A 154 -18.23 12.00 -6.95
C PRO A 154 -17.21 12.93 -7.61
N ARG A 155 -17.39 14.23 -7.41
CA ARG A 155 -16.51 15.32 -7.89
C ARG A 155 -15.81 16.06 -6.75
N SER A 156 -16.18 15.78 -5.51
CA SER A 156 -15.65 16.47 -4.33
C SER A 156 -15.63 15.58 -3.07
N THR A 157 -14.81 15.96 -2.09
CA THR A 157 -14.79 15.32 -0.76
C THR A 157 -16.18 15.37 -0.10
N GLN A 158 -16.95 16.44 -0.33
CA GLN A 158 -18.29 16.62 0.22
C GLN A 158 -19.30 15.65 -0.39
N GLU A 159 -19.21 15.38 -1.70
CA GLU A 159 -20.03 14.37 -2.36
C GLU A 159 -19.70 12.95 -1.85
N VAL A 160 -18.42 12.63 -1.67
CA VAL A 160 -18.00 11.35 -1.05
C VAL A 160 -18.56 11.21 0.37
N SER A 161 -18.52 12.28 1.17
CA SER A 161 -19.14 12.34 2.50
C SER A 161 -20.66 12.14 2.45
N ALA A 162 -21.35 12.71 1.45
CA ALA A 162 -22.78 12.55 1.27
C ALA A 162 -23.14 11.10 0.89
N ILE A 163 -22.41 10.49 -0.06
CA ILE A 163 -22.55 9.07 -0.41
C ILE A 163 -22.39 8.20 0.84
N ALA A 164 -21.33 8.42 1.62
CA ALA A 164 -21.05 7.65 2.82
C ALA A 164 -22.17 7.76 3.86
N LYS A 165 -22.72 8.96 4.09
CA LYS A 165 -23.87 9.15 4.99
C LYS A 165 -25.11 8.38 4.54
N VAL A 166 -25.42 8.42 3.25
CA VAL A 166 -26.57 7.69 2.69
C VAL A 166 -26.33 6.18 2.81
N CYS A 167 -25.16 5.69 2.41
CA CYS A 167 -24.80 4.28 2.52
C CYS A 167 -24.82 3.81 3.98
N HIS A 168 -24.32 4.62 4.92
CA HIS A 168 -24.37 4.34 6.36
C HIS A 168 -25.79 4.23 6.90
N LYS A 169 -26.67 5.16 6.50
CA LYS A 169 -28.10 5.16 6.89
C LYS A 169 -28.82 3.89 6.42
N TYR A 170 -28.54 3.45 5.19
CA TYR A 170 -29.21 2.28 4.58
C TYR A 170 -28.41 0.98 4.67
N ARG A 171 -27.25 1.00 5.36
CA ARG A 171 -26.32 -0.12 5.50
C ARG A 171 -25.88 -0.74 4.16
N ILE A 172 -25.58 0.11 3.19
CA ILE A 172 -25.15 -0.31 1.86
C ILE A 172 -23.61 -0.36 1.83
N PRO A 173 -22.99 -1.47 1.39
CA PRO A 173 -21.55 -1.54 1.22
C PRO A 173 -21.01 -0.49 0.24
N MET A 174 -19.80 -0.03 0.48
CA MET A 174 -19.08 0.95 -0.32
C MET A 174 -17.74 0.39 -0.75
N ILE A 175 -17.44 0.43 -2.06
CA ILE A 175 -16.18 -0.06 -2.63
C ILE A 175 -15.49 1.12 -3.30
N GLY A 176 -14.29 1.50 -2.85
CA GLY A 176 -13.52 2.57 -3.48
C GLY A 176 -12.88 2.10 -4.80
N PHE A 177 -13.01 2.89 -5.85
CA PHE A 177 -12.45 2.60 -7.17
C PHE A 177 -11.70 3.80 -7.74
N SER A 178 -10.53 3.57 -8.33
CA SER A 178 -9.69 4.63 -8.89
C SER A 178 -9.06 4.20 -10.20
N GLY A 179 -7.94 3.47 -10.16
CA GLY A 179 -7.24 3.02 -11.37
C GLY A 179 -7.75 1.70 -11.94
N GLY A 180 -8.54 0.93 -11.17
CA GLY A 180 -9.01 -0.40 -11.58
C GLY A 180 -7.90 -1.43 -11.85
N SER A 181 -6.67 -1.15 -11.42
CA SER A 181 -5.47 -1.90 -11.82
C SER A 181 -4.95 -2.88 -10.77
N SER A 182 -5.68 -3.09 -9.66
CA SER A 182 -5.26 -4.00 -8.60
C SER A 182 -5.41 -5.47 -9.02
N LEU A 183 -4.55 -6.34 -8.53
CA LEU A 183 -4.53 -7.75 -8.95
C LEU A 183 -5.32 -8.68 -8.02
N GLU A 184 -5.41 -8.36 -6.73
CA GLU A 184 -5.91 -9.28 -5.68
C GLU A 184 -7.41 -9.12 -5.37
N GLY A 185 -8.18 -8.60 -6.33
CA GLY A 185 -9.64 -8.44 -6.23
C GLY A 185 -10.09 -7.35 -5.26
N ASN A 186 -9.28 -6.32 -5.04
CA ASN A 186 -9.57 -5.23 -4.08
C ASN A 186 -10.85 -4.46 -4.45
N PHE A 187 -11.16 -4.34 -5.74
CA PHE A 187 -12.35 -3.65 -6.27
C PHE A 187 -13.59 -4.55 -6.40
N CYS A 188 -13.48 -5.88 -6.24
CA CYS A 188 -14.62 -6.78 -6.43
C CYS A 188 -15.73 -6.51 -5.40
N ALA A 189 -16.99 -6.85 -5.67
CA ALA A 189 -18.11 -6.53 -4.77
C ALA A 189 -18.85 -7.80 -4.29
N PRO A 190 -18.24 -8.65 -3.42
CA PRO A 190 -18.84 -9.92 -2.99
C PRO A 190 -20.19 -9.75 -2.26
N ASN A 191 -20.43 -8.56 -1.71
CA ASN A 191 -21.67 -8.22 -1.02
C ASN A 191 -22.56 -7.27 -1.83
N GLY A 192 -22.25 -7.02 -3.11
CA GLY A 192 -22.87 -5.94 -3.90
C GLY A 192 -22.49 -4.58 -3.33
N GLY A 193 -23.43 -3.64 -3.33
CA GLY A 193 -23.23 -2.28 -2.82
C GLY A 193 -22.80 -1.28 -3.89
N VAL A 194 -22.46 -0.06 -3.44
CA VAL A 194 -22.12 1.05 -4.31
C VAL A 194 -20.61 1.09 -4.51
N CYS A 195 -20.17 0.98 -5.76
CA CYS A 195 -18.80 1.31 -6.13
C CYS A 195 -18.67 2.84 -6.22
N ILE A 196 -17.67 3.42 -5.61
CA ILE A 196 -17.40 4.86 -5.59
C ILE A 196 -16.17 5.08 -6.47
N ASP A 197 -16.39 5.46 -7.73
CA ASP A 197 -15.34 5.73 -8.69
C ASP A 197 -14.91 7.20 -8.62
N PHE A 198 -13.67 7.42 -8.21
CA PHE A 198 -13.06 8.74 -8.10
C PHE A 198 -12.67 9.34 -9.46
N CYS A 199 -13.05 8.79 -10.61
CA CYS A 199 -12.58 9.22 -11.94
C CYS A 199 -12.73 10.72 -12.22
N HIS A 200 -13.73 11.40 -11.64
CA HIS A 200 -13.91 12.86 -11.75
C HIS A 200 -13.14 13.68 -10.70
N MET A 201 -12.53 13.03 -9.70
CA MET A 201 -11.60 13.62 -8.75
C MET A 201 -10.14 13.41 -9.22
N ASN A 202 -9.79 14.03 -10.35
CA ASN A 202 -8.53 13.84 -11.06
C ASN A 202 -7.66 15.12 -11.16
N GLN A 203 -7.84 16.06 -10.23
CA GLN A 203 -7.13 17.34 -10.25
C GLN A 203 -5.84 17.31 -9.43
N ILE A 204 -4.78 17.92 -9.96
CA ILE A 204 -3.62 18.36 -9.19
C ILE A 204 -4.02 19.68 -8.53
N ILE A 205 -4.35 19.63 -7.25
CA ILE A 205 -4.90 20.77 -6.50
C ILE A 205 -3.84 21.87 -6.37
N GLU A 206 -2.62 21.50 -6.00
CA GLU A 206 -1.55 22.48 -5.82
C GLU A 206 -0.17 21.83 -5.83
N VAL A 207 0.79 22.48 -6.50
CA VAL A 207 2.21 22.11 -6.50
C VAL A 207 3.00 23.18 -5.76
N ARG A 208 3.85 22.77 -4.83
CA ARG A 208 4.71 23.67 -4.04
C ARG A 208 6.17 23.29 -4.21
N PRO A 209 6.86 23.78 -5.27
CA PRO A 209 8.22 23.36 -5.55
C PRO A 209 9.21 23.72 -4.42
N GLN A 210 9.01 24.84 -3.74
CA GLN A 210 9.86 25.28 -2.63
C GLN A 210 9.78 24.34 -1.41
N ASP A 211 8.62 23.73 -1.18
CA ASP A 211 8.41 22.76 -0.11
C ASP A 211 8.63 21.31 -0.59
N MET A 212 8.84 21.14 -1.90
CA MET A 212 8.93 19.87 -2.61
C MET A 212 7.77 18.94 -2.24
N ASP A 213 6.54 19.43 -2.30
CA ASP A 213 5.32 18.66 -2.12
C ASP A 213 4.23 19.08 -3.12
N CYS A 214 3.21 18.24 -3.26
CA CYS A 214 1.99 18.60 -3.97
C CYS A 214 0.77 17.95 -3.29
N THR A 215 -0.40 18.53 -3.54
CA THR A 215 -1.71 17.98 -3.15
C THR A 215 -2.46 17.58 -4.42
N VAL A 216 -2.97 16.35 -4.47
CA VAL A 216 -3.68 15.77 -5.61
C VAL A 216 -4.95 15.07 -5.17
N GLN A 217 -5.90 14.94 -6.09
CA GLN A 217 -7.07 14.10 -5.92
C GLN A 217 -6.79 12.63 -6.32
N PRO A 218 -7.65 11.66 -5.92
CA PRO A 218 -7.32 10.24 -5.95
C PRO A 218 -7.17 9.65 -7.36
N ALA A 219 -7.81 10.24 -8.37
CA ALA A 219 -7.74 9.76 -9.75
C ALA A 219 -6.63 10.42 -10.59
N VAL A 220 -5.72 11.19 -9.99
CA VAL A 220 -4.52 11.65 -10.68
C VAL A 220 -3.60 10.46 -10.95
N GLY A 221 -3.26 10.23 -12.22
CA GLY A 221 -2.23 9.28 -12.63
C GLY A 221 -0.84 9.75 -12.21
N TRP A 222 0.01 8.85 -11.71
CA TRP A 222 1.35 9.25 -11.26
C TRP A 222 2.23 9.74 -12.43
N MET A 223 2.05 9.18 -13.62
CA MET A 223 2.73 9.63 -14.85
C MET A 223 2.26 11.03 -15.26
N ASP A 224 0.96 11.30 -15.16
CA ASP A 224 0.39 12.61 -15.48
C ASP A 224 0.91 13.69 -14.52
N LEU A 225 1.00 13.37 -13.22
CA LEU A 225 1.62 14.25 -12.23
C LEU A 225 3.08 14.56 -12.59
N ASN A 226 3.87 13.53 -12.92
CA ASN A 226 5.27 13.73 -13.27
C ASN A 226 5.44 14.55 -14.57
N ALA A 227 4.60 14.29 -15.58
CA ALA A 227 4.59 15.08 -16.81
C ALA A 227 4.21 16.55 -16.55
N GLU A 228 3.28 16.81 -15.64
CA GLU A 228 2.90 18.17 -15.26
C GLU A 228 4.02 18.89 -14.50
N LEU A 229 4.69 18.21 -13.56
CA LEU A 229 5.85 18.75 -12.85
C LEU A 229 7.01 19.09 -13.82
N GLU A 230 7.20 18.27 -14.84
CA GLU A 230 8.18 18.51 -15.89
C GLU A 230 7.80 19.74 -16.74
N LYS A 231 6.54 19.86 -17.18
CA LYS A 231 6.04 21.03 -17.93
C LYS A 231 6.22 22.33 -17.16
N GLN A 232 6.01 22.31 -15.84
CA GLN A 232 6.24 23.46 -14.96
C GLN A 232 7.73 23.73 -14.68
N ASN A 233 8.64 22.90 -15.22
CA ASN A 233 10.07 22.94 -14.97
C ASN A 233 10.41 22.91 -13.45
N ALA A 234 9.61 22.19 -12.67
CA ALA A 234 9.76 22.12 -11.21
C ALA A 234 11.06 21.42 -10.79
N LYS A 235 11.65 20.60 -11.68
CA LYS A 235 12.79 19.69 -11.38
C LYS A 235 12.49 18.75 -10.22
N LEU A 236 11.23 18.35 -10.10
CA LEU A 236 10.71 17.46 -9.07
C LEU A 236 9.86 16.34 -9.70
N PHE A 237 9.73 15.21 -9.00
CA PHE A 237 8.88 14.08 -9.42
C PHE A 237 8.39 13.25 -8.21
N LEU A 238 7.27 12.54 -8.37
CA LEU A 238 6.85 11.46 -7.48
C LEU A 238 7.56 10.17 -7.89
N ALA A 239 8.24 9.52 -6.93
CA ALA A 239 9.30 8.58 -7.28
C ALA A 239 8.93 7.09 -7.33
N VAL A 240 7.76 6.68 -6.84
CA VAL A 240 7.39 5.26 -6.63
C VAL A 240 7.54 4.39 -7.90
N ASP A 241 7.18 4.92 -9.08
CA ASP A 241 7.35 4.27 -10.41
C ASP A 241 6.70 2.87 -10.53
N PRO A 242 5.38 2.74 -10.28
CA PRO A 242 4.62 1.50 -10.50
C PRO A 242 4.14 1.35 -11.95
N GLY A 243 3.22 0.41 -12.18
CA GLY A 243 2.52 0.27 -13.47
C GLY A 243 1.93 1.60 -14.00
N PRO A 244 1.99 1.86 -15.32
CA PRO A 244 1.56 3.13 -15.93
C PRO A 244 0.13 3.56 -15.63
N THR A 245 -0.78 2.59 -15.43
CA THR A 245 -2.21 2.83 -15.21
C THR A 245 -2.56 3.17 -13.75
N ALA A 246 -1.58 3.10 -12.84
CA ALA A 246 -1.82 3.36 -11.43
C ALA A 246 -2.18 4.83 -11.17
N LYS A 247 -3.22 5.02 -10.36
CA LYS A 247 -3.65 6.34 -9.88
C LYS A 247 -3.32 6.47 -8.40
N ILE A 248 -3.00 7.70 -7.96
CA ILE A 248 -2.38 7.96 -6.66
C ILE A 248 -3.26 7.51 -5.48
N GLY A 249 -4.59 7.61 -5.60
CA GLY A 249 -5.51 7.10 -4.57
C GLY A 249 -5.36 5.59 -4.35
N GLY A 250 -5.34 4.82 -5.45
CA GLY A 250 -5.07 3.38 -5.41
C GLY A 250 -3.69 3.07 -4.87
N MET A 251 -2.66 3.83 -5.28
CA MET A 251 -1.30 3.68 -4.78
C MET A 251 -1.21 3.83 -3.26
N VAL A 252 -1.93 4.80 -2.67
CA VAL A 252 -2.00 4.95 -1.21
C VAL A 252 -2.76 3.78 -0.60
N ALA A 253 -3.93 3.43 -1.15
CA ALA A 253 -4.78 2.37 -0.61
C ALA A 253 -4.07 1.01 -0.55
N THR A 254 -3.19 0.68 -1.49
CA THR A 254 -2.45 -0.58 -1.52
C THR A 254 -1.01 -0.47 -0.98
N ASN A 255 -0.57 0.71 -0.52
CA ASN A 255 0.84 0.98 -0.21
C ASN A 255 1.78 0.52 -1.35
N CYS A 256 1.44 0.95 -2.56
CA CYS A 256 2.09 0.56 -3.80
C CYS A 256 3.62 0.76 -3.77
N SER A 257 4.32 -0.18 -4.41
CA SER A 257 5.76 -0.15 -4.65
C SER A 257 6.07 0.04 -6.15
N GLY A 258 7.33 -0.06 -6.54
CA GLY A 258 7.79 0.06 -7.93
C GLY A 258 9.30 0.15 -8.04
N THR A 259 9.82 0.29 -9.26
CA THR A 259 11.25 0.02 -9.53
C THR A 259 12.24 0.94 -8.79
N ASN A 260 11.81 2.12 -8.36
CA ASN A 260 12.67 3.06 -7.65
C ASN A 260 12.52 3.01 -6.11
N CYS A 261 11.71 2.08 -5.58
CA CYS A 261 11.42 2.00 -4.15
C CYS A 261 12.62 1.61 -3.30
N VAL A 262 13.58 0.86 -3.85
CA VAL A 262 14.89 0.63 -3.21
C VAL A 262 15.59 1.93 -2.78
N LYS A 263 15.41 3.02 -3.54
CA LYS A 263 16.01 4.33 -3.23
C LYS A 263 15.09 5.23 -2.41
N TYR A 264 13.80 5.26 -2.76
CA TYR A 264 12.89 6.31 -2.26
C TYR A 264 11.80 5.82 -1.30
N GLY A 265 11.69 4.49 -1.12
CA GLY A 265 10.64 3.83 -0.37
C GLY A 265 9.29 3.74 -1.10
N PRO A 266 8.41 2.83 -0.67
CA PRO A 266 7.05 2.67 -1.19
C PRO A 266 6.14 3.84 -0.85
N MET A 267 4.90 3.81 -1.34
CA MET A 267 3.96 4.94 -1.27
C MET A 267 3.79 5.52 0.14
N ARG A 268 3.73 4.71 1.20
CA ARG A 268 3.63 5.18 2.60
C ARG A 268 4.70 6.23 2.96
N ASP A 269 5.90 6.08 2.44
CA ASP A 269 7.01 6.97 2.75
C ASP A 269 6.83 8.34 2.08
N HIS A 270 6.02 8.42 1.02
CA HIS A 270 5.76 9.66 0.29
C HIS A 270 4.62 10.48 0.86
N ILE A 271 3.80 9.93 1.76
CA ILE A 271 2.59 10.61 2.25
C ILE A 271 2.96 11.68 3.28
N VAL A 272 2.61 12.92 2.96
CA VAL A 272 2.60 14.02 3.92
C VAL A 272 1.31 13.96 4.74
N ASN A 273 0.13 14.02 4.13
CA ASN A 273 -1.15 13.83 4.82
C ASN A 273 -2.23 13.38 3.84
N LEU A 274 -3.35 12.92 4.38
CA LEU A 274 -4.52 12.45 3.65
C LEU A 274 -5.76 13.16 4.17
N THR A 275 -6.67 13.52 3.27
CA THR A 275 -8.08 13.80 3.58
C THR A 275 -8.86 12.51 3.33
N VAL A 276 -9.60 12.05 4.33
CA VAL A 276 -10.29 10.74 4.32
C VAL A 276 -11.74 10.92 4.77
N VAL A 277 -12.67 10.26 4.06
CA VAL A 277 -14.07 10.11 4.45
C VAL A 277 -14.25 8.75 5.12
N LEU A 278 -14.73 8.75 6.37
CA LEU A 278 -15.01 7.53 7.14
C LEU A 278 -16.37 6.93 6.76
N ALA A 279 -16.68 5.74 7.31
CA ALA A 279 -17.89 4.99 6.95
C ALA A 279 -19.19 5.77 7.21
N ASP A 280 -19.22 6.60 8.25
CA ASP A 280 -20.36 7.47 8.63
C ASP A 280 -20.41 8.78 7.83
N GLY A 281 -19.43 9.00 6.95
CA GLY A 281 -19.24 10.22 6.16
C GLY A 281 -18.51 11.34 6.90
N THR A 282 -17.95 11.10 8.09
CA THR A 282 -17.06 12.05 8.75
C THR A 282 -15.82 12.30 7.91
N VAL A 283 -15.49 13.57 7.67
CA VAL A 283 -14.27 13.98 6.94
C VAL A 283 -13.17 14.28 7.94
N ILE A 284 -12.04 13.60 7.82
CA ILE A 284 -10.85 13.86 8.65
C ILE A 284 -9.66 14.23 7.78
N LYS A 285 -8.71 14.94 8.38
CA LYS A 285 -7.36 15.12 7.83
C LYS A 285 -6.36 14.46 8.78
N THR A 286 -5.56 13.54 8.28
CA THR A 286 -4.70 12.69 9.11
C THR A 286 -3.65 13.47 9.90
N ARG A 287 -3.14 14.57 9.34
CA ARG A 287 -2.31 15.57 10.01
C ARG A 287 -2.15 16.84 9.17
N GLN A 288 -1.48 17.84 9.73
CA GLN A 288 -1.07 19.04 9.00
C GLN A 288 0.09 18.77 8.01
N ARG A 289 0.45 19.77 7.20
CA ARG A 289 1.45 19.64 6.12
C ARG A 289 2.93 19.52 6.53
N PRO A 290 3.40 19.90 7.75
CA PRO A 290 4.81 19.73 8.09
C PRO A 290 5.28 18.28 7.96
N ARG A 291 6.45 18.06 7.34
CA ARG A 291 7.04 16.73 7.15
C ARG A 291 7.28 15.98 8.46
N LYS A 292 7.55 16.72 9.54
CA LYS A 292 7.73 16.22 10.89
C LYS A 292 6.54 16.61 11.74
N SER A 293 5.97 15.64 12.44
CA SER A 293 4.96 15.85 13.46
C SER A 293 5.03 14.71 14.47
N SER A 294 4.86 15.04 15.74
CA SER A 294 4.67 14.09 16.84
C SER A 294 3.36 14.38 17.59
N ALA A 295 2.45 15.11 16.95
CA ALA A 295 1.15 15.44 17.52
C ALA A 295 0.18 14.25 17.36
N GLY A 296 0.15 13.37 18.35
CA GLY A 296 -0.73 12.20 18.38
C GLY A 296 -0.24 11.02 17.53
N TYR A 297 -1.15 10.09 17.23
CA TYR A 297 -0.86 8.89 16.44
C TYR A 297 -0.61 9.22 14.96
N ASN A 298 0.23 8.42 14.30
CA ASN A 298 0.45 8.55 12.86
C ASN A 298 -0.68 7.91 12.06
N LEU A 299 -1.75 8.66 11.82
CA LEU A 299 -2.92 8.17 11.08
C LEU A 299 -2.62 7.87 9.60
N ASN A 300 -1.58 8.44 8.99
CA ASN A 300 -1.22 8.14 7.59
C ASN A 300 -1.03 6.63 7.37
N HIS A 301 -0.34 5.96 8.31
CA HIS A 301 -0.02 4.54 8.19
C HIS A 301 -1.19 3.62 8.57
N ILE A 302 -2.26 4.17 9.15
CA ILE A 302 -3.50 3.40 9.36
C ILE A 302 -4.27 3.31 8.04
N PHE A 303 -4.34 4.39 7.26
CA PHE A 303 -5.09 4.41 6.00
C PHE A 303 -4.30 3.93 4.78
N CYS A 304 -2.98 4.16 4.75
CA CYS A 304 -2.14 3.64 3.68
C CYS A 304 -2.00 2.10 3.80
N GLY A 305 -2.27 1.37 2.72
CA GLY A 305 -2.33 -0.10 2.75
C GLY A 305 -3.62 -0.66 3.35
N SER A 306 -4.62 0.18 3.67
CA SER A 306 -5.91 -0.29 4.20
C SER A 306 -6.85 -0.86 3.14
N GLU A 307 -6.50 -0.72 1.85
CA GLU A 307 -7.27 -1.22 0.71
C GLU A 307 -8.72 -0.72 0.68
N GLY A 308 -8.95 0.50 1.17
CA GLY A 308 -10.28 1.11 1.27
C GLY A 308 -11.17 0.53 2.37
N THR A 309 -10.65 -0.35 3.23
CA THR A 309 -11.43 -0.97 4.31
C THR A 309 -11.62 -0.05 5.51
N LEU A 310 -10.81 1.01 5.67
CA LEU A 310 -10.90 1.92 6.83
C LEU A 310 -11.42 3.31 6.48
N GLY A 311 -11.39 3.70 5.22
CA GLY A 311 -11.89 4.98 4.74
C GLY A 311 -11.67 5.20 3.26
N LEU A 312 -12.33 6.22 2.73
CA LEU A 312 -12.27 6.66 1.34
C LEU A 312 -11.35 7.88 1.25
N ILE A 313 -10.20 7.74 0.60
CA ILE A 313 -9.19 8.82 0.50
C ILE A 313 -9.61 9.78 -0.62
N THR A 314 -9.73 11.07 -0.33
CA THR A 314 -10.24 12.08 -1.27
C THR A 314 -9.24 13.18 -1.64
N GLU A 315 -8.19 13.38 -0.83
CA GLU A 315 -7.05 14.23 -1.17
C GLU A 315 -5.77 13.64 -0.59
N ILE A 316 -4.69 13.73 -1.35
CA ILE A 316 -3.39 13.17 -1.00
C ILE A 316 -2.35 14.27 -1.12
N THR A 317 -1.68 14.61 -0.02
CA THR A 317 -0.47 15.44 -0.09
C THR A 317 0.76 14.53 -0.05
N VAL A 318 1.61 14.60 -1.07
CA VAL A 318 2.82 13.77 -1.21
C VAL A 318 4.10 14.60 -1.28
N LYS A 319 5.18 14.03 -0.74
CA LYS A 319 6.54 14.55 -0.93
C LYS A 319 6.99 14.28 -2.36
N LEU A 320 7.67 15.25 -2.96
CA LEU A 320 8.32 15.12 -4.25
C LEU A 320 9.83 14.98 -4.06
N GLN A 321 10.48 14.31 -5.01
CA GLN A 321 11.92 14.10 -5.06
C GLN A 321 12.55 15.00 -6.12
N VAL A 322 13.81 15.37 -5.93
CA VAL A 322 14.58 16.15 -6.90
C VAL A 322 14.99 15.26 -8.06
N VAL A 323 14.72 15.71 -9.29
CA VAL A 323 15.22 15.02 -10.50
C VAL A 323 16.75 15.01 -10.45
N PRO A 324 17.40 13.83 -10.51
CA PRO A 324 18.86 13.75 -10.37
C PRO A 324 19.58 14.44 -11.53
N GLU A 325 20.78 14.97 -11.26
CA GLU A 325 21.63 15.58 -12.29
C GLU A 325 22.00 14.56 -13.39
N GLU A 326 22.27 13.33 -12.96
CA GLU A 326 22.71 12.25 -13.82
C GLU A 326 21.89 10.99 -13.52
N LEU A 327 21.44 10.32 -14.59
CA LEU A 327 20.80 9.01 -14.57
C LEU A 327 21.52 8.14 -15.61
N ARG A 328 22.06 6.99 -15.17
CA ARG A 328 22.70 6.01 -16.04
C ARG A 328 22.01 4.67 -15.89
N ILE A 329 21.70 4.05 -17.03
CA ILE A 329 21.10 2.71 -17.08
C ILE A 329 22.17 1.72 -17.48
N GLY A 330 22.24 0.60 -16.77
CA GLY A 330 23.15 -0.50 -17.06
C GLY A 330 22.44 -1.85 -17.10
N VAL A 331 23.10 -2.83 -17.69
CA VAL A 331 22.63 -4.21 -17.81
C VAL A 331 23.80 -5.17 -17.68
N CYS A 332 23.63 -6.27 -16.95
CA CYS A 332 24.64 -7.29 -16.79
C CYS A 332 23.99 -8.67 -16.73
N ALA A 333 24.50 -9.60 -17.54
CA ALA A 333 24.08 -11.01 -17.51
C ALA A 333 24.92 -11.79 -16.52
N PHE A 334 24.39 -12.88 -15.97
CA PHE A 334 25.04 -13.70 -14.96
C PHE A 334 24.98 -15.19 -15.34
N PRO A 335 25.88 -16.02 -14.80
CA PRO A 335 25.86 -17.46 -15.05
C PRO A 335 24.69 -18.18 -14.38
N SER A 336 24.06 -17.57 -13.36
CA SER A 336 22.89 -18.12 -12.69
C SER A 336 22.10 -17.04 -11.94
N VAL A 337 20.84 -17.35 -11.64
CA VAL A 337 19.94 -16.47 -10.87
C VAL A 337 20.44 -16.22 -9.45
N HIS A 338 21.13 -17.20 -8.86
CA HIS A 338 21.77 -17.05 -7.56
C HIS A 338 22.92 -16.04 -7.61
N ALA A 339 23.75 -16.06 -8.66
CA ALA A 339 24.82 -15.08 -8.85
C ALA A 339 24.29 -13.66 -9.11
N ALA A 340 23.26 -13.54 -9.96
CA ALA A 340 22.57 -12.28 -10.20
C ALA A 340 22.00 -11.71 -8.89
N THR A 341 21.21 -12.50 -8.17
CA THR A 341 20.56 -12.05 -6.94
C THR A 341 21.59 -11.66 -5.87
N ASN A 342 22.62 -12.47 -5.62
CA ASN A 342 23.67 -12.10 -4.66
C ASN A 342 24.44 -10.84 -5.04
N THR A 343 24.65 -10.58 -6.33
CA THR A 343 25.23 -9.30 -6.80
C THR A 343 24.37 -8.11 -6.35
N ALA A 344 23.05 -8.19 -6.55
CA ALA A 344 22.14 -7.14 -6.10
C ALA A 344 22.21 -6.96 -4.57
N LEU A 345 22.16 -8.06 -3.82
CA LEU A 345 22.24 -8.03 -2.36
C LEU A 345 23.54 -7.42 -1.84
N ASP A 346 24.68 -7.78 -2.44
CA ASP A 346 25.99 -7.26 -2.01
C ASP A 346 26.17 -5.79 -2.39
N ILE A 347 25.56 -5.32 -3.49
CA ILE A 347 25.48 -3.88 -3.82
C ILE A 347 24.73 -3.13 -2.70
N ILE A 348 23.60 -3.66 -2.24
CA ILE A 348 22.83 -3.06 -1.14
C ILE A 348 23.61 -3.09 0.18
N ARG A 349 24.22 -4.23 0.53
CA ARG A 349 25.04 -4.38 1.75
C ARG A 349 26.28 -3.51 1.76
N ALA A 350 26.84 -3.21 0.59
CA ALA A 350 27.94 -2.28 0.43
C ALA A 350 27.52 -0.81 0.62
N GLY A 351 26.22 -0.53 0.84
CA GLY A 351 25.70 0.81 1.03
C GLY A 351 25.76 1.67 -0.23
N ILE A 352 25.77 1.05 -1.41
CA ILE A 352 25.77 1.77 -2.68
C ILE A 352 24.35 2.33 -2.91
N PRO A 353 24.17 3.66 -3.04
CA PRO A 353 22.85 4.28 -3.16
C PRO A 353 22.26 4.14 -4.58
N ILE A 354 21.96 2.91 -4.94
CA ILE A 354 21.41 2.54 -6.25
C ILE A 354 20.01 3.12 -6.46
N HIS A 355 19.65 3.48 -7.69
CA HIS A 355 18.32 3.98 -8.01
C HIS A 355 17.31 2.84 -8.23
N ALA A 356 17.73 1.78 -8.92
CA ALA A 356 16.96 0.56 -9.14
C ALA A 356 17.88 -0.62 -9.45
N VAL A 357 17.49 -1.82 -9.04
CA VAL A 357 18.09 -3.09 -9.48
C VAL A 357 16.97 -4.09 -9.72
N GLU A 358 16.77 -4.45 -10.98
CA GLU A 358 15.71 -5.34 -11.43
C GLU A 358 16.32 -6.65 -11.92
N LEU A 359 15.73 -7.78 -11.53
CA LEU A 359 16.06 -9.10 -12.07
C LEU A 359 15.10 -9.46 -13.21
N MET A 360 15.65 -10.03 -14.28
CA MET A 360 14.91 -10.81 -15.28
C MET A 360 15.64 -12.15 -15.46
N ASP A 361 14.95 -13.26 -15.25
CA ASP A 361 15.54 -14.59 -15.44
C ASP A 361 15.77 -14.91 -16.93
N ASP A 362 16.53 -15.98 -17.17
CA ASP A 362 16.79 -16.51 -18.52
C ASP A 362 15.52 -16.75 -19.36
N ALA A 363 14.45 -17.26 -18.78
CA ALA A 363 13.18 -17.51 -19.44
C ALA A 363 12.52 -16.20 -19.90
N GLN A 364 12.57 -15.15 -19.07
CA GLN A 364 12.11 -13.82 -19.45
C GLN A 364 12.97 -13.21 -20.57
N MET A 365 14.29 -13.35 -20.49
CA MET A 365 15.20 -12.84 -21.53
C MET A 365 14.99 -13.56 -22.87
N TRP A 366 14.82 -14.88 -22.83
CA TRP A 366 14.40 -15.67 -23.98
C TRP A 366 13.08 -15.17 -24.56
N ALA A 367 12.09 -14.88 -23.71
CA ALA A 367 10.78 -14.42 -24.18
C ALA A 367 10.86 -13.06 -24.89
N ILE A 368 11.62 -12.12 -24.32
CA ILE A 368 11.84 -10.78 -24.90
C ILE A 368 12.47 -10.89 -26.29
N ASN A 369 13.50 -11.72 -26.44
CA ASN A 369 14.17 -11.92 -27.73
C ASN A 369 13.22 -12.50 -28.79
N ARG A 370 12.32 -13.41 -28.39
CA ARG A 370 11.46 -14.16 -29.31
C ARG A 370 10.22 -13.36 -29.71
N ALA A 371 9.69 -12.54 -28.80
CA ALA A 371 8.57 -11.64 -29.10
C ALA A 371 8.94 -10.53 -30.10
N GLY A 372 10.21 -10.10 -30.12
CA GLY A 372 10.71 -9.12 -31.08
C GLY A 372 10.22 -7.68 -30.84
N TYR A 373 9.77 -7.37 -29.63
CA TYR A 373 9.32 -6.02 -29.24
C TYR A 373 10.47 -5.08 -28.87
N THR A 374 11.66 -5.61 -28.58
CA THR A 374 12.87 -4.80 -28.34
C THR A 374 13.70 -4.67 -29.61
N THR A 375 14.35 -3.52 -29.79
CA THR A 375 15.24 -3.25 -30.94
C THR A 375 16.61 -3.92 -30.85
N ARG A 376 16.92 -4.50 -29.68
CA ARG A 376 18.17 -5.19 -29.36
C ARG A 376 17.87 -6.62 -28.92
N SER A 377 18.79 -7.53 -29.24
CA SER A 377 18.81 -8.90 -28.69
C SER A 377 19.71 -8.96 -27.45
N TRP A 378 19.31 -9.80 -26.51
CA TRP A 378 19.93 -9.96 -25.21
C TRP A 378 20.56 -11.34 -25.03
N GLU A 379 21.49 -11.46 -24.09
CA GLU A 379 21.95 -12.77 -23.61
C GLU A 379 20.77 -13.46 -22.91
N GLU A 380 20.45 -14.70 -23.31
CA GLU A 380 19.37 -15.51 -22.72
C GLU A 380 19.85 -16.15 -21.42
N LYS A 381 20.19 -15.29 -20.44
CA LYS A 381 20.71 -15.63 -19.12
C LYS A 381 20.05 -14.78 -18.05
N ASP A 382 20.14 -15.20 -16.80
CA ASP A 382 19.69 -14.39 -15.67
C ASP A 382 20.40 -13.03 -15.69
N THR A 383 19.63 -11.94 -15.69
CA THR A 383 20.12 -10.60 -16.03
C THR A 383 19.65 -9.59 -15.00
N LEU A 384 20.56 -8.71 -14.57
CA LEU A 384 20.21 -7.52 -13.80
C LEU A 384 20.18 -6.28 -14.67
N LEU A 385 19.15 -5.45 -14.48
CA LEU A 385 19.08 -4.09 -14.99
C LEU A 385 19.25 -3.11 -13.85
N PHE A 386 20.06 -2.09 -14.08
CA PHE A 386 20.44 -1.11 -13.07
C PHE A 386 20.03 0.29 -13.49
N LYS A 387 19.55 1.08 -12.54
CA LYS A 387 19.56 2.54 -12.63
C LYS A 387 20.52 3.09 -11.58
N PHE A 388 21.44 3.95 -11.99
CA PHE A 388 22.34 4.72 -11.13
C PHE A 388 21.96 6.19 -11.22
N SER A 389 21.91 6.90 -10.09
CA SER A 389 21.55 8.32 -10.12
C SER A 389 22.22 9.15 -9.03
N GLY A 390 22.39 10.43 -9.32
CA GLY A 390 23.01 11.40 -8.41
C GLY A 390 23.72 12.49 -9.20
N THR A 391 24.81 13.00 -8.64
CA THR A 391 25.77 13.82 -9.39
C THR A 391 26.61 12.93 -10.32
N LYS A 392 27.26 13.53 -11.32
CA LYS A 392 28.16 12.79 -12.23
C LYS A 392 29.25 11.99 -11.52
N SER A 393 29.86 12.58 -10.49
CA SER A 393 30.90 11.91 -9.69
C SER A 393 30.33 10.75 -8.87
N SER A 394 29.17 10.94 -8.24
CA SER A 394 28.52 9.88 -7.46
C SER A 394 28.10 8.71 -8.34
N VAL A 395 27.50 8.97 -9.50
CA VAL A 395 27.11 7.91 -10.45
C VAL A 395 28.32 7.13 -10.94
N LYS A 396 29.44 7.81 -11.26
CA LYS A 396 30.69 7.15 -11.63
C LYS A 396 31.18 6.21 -10.53
N GLU A 397 31.22 6.67 -9.29
CA GLU A 397 31.65 5.85 -8.14
C GLU A 397 30.72 4.65 -7.90
N GLN A 398 29.40 4.85 -7.98
CA GLN A 398 28.42 3.77 -7.83
C GLN A 398 28.64 2.69 -8.90
N ILE A 399 28.85 3.09 -10.15
CA ILE A 399 29.12 2.18 -11.29
C ILE A 399 30.40 1.39 -11.04
N GLU A 400 31.52 2.06 -10.72
CA GLU A 400 32.81 1.39 -10.48
C GLU A 400 32.75 0.35 -9.37
N LYS A 401 32.00 0.65 -8.29
CA LYS A 401 31.79 -0.31 -7.18
C LYS A 401 30.87 -1.45 -7.59
N ALA A 402 29.75 -1.16 -8.26
CA ALA A 402 28.82 -2.18 -8.72
C ALA A 402 29.45 -3.13 -9.74
N GLN A 403 30.31 -2.63 -10.63
CA GLN A 403 31.07 -3.44 -11.58
C GLN A 403 31.99 -4.43 -10.87
N LYS A 404 32.76 -3.99 -9.87
CA LYS A 404 33.63 -4.88 -9.08
C LYS A 404 32.85 -5.98 -8.36
N ILE A 405 31.67 -5.65 -7.82
CA ILE A 405 30.81 -6.64 -7.18
C ILE A 405 30.27 -7.62 -8.21
N ALA A 406 29.75 -7.13 -9.35
CA ALA A 406 29.25 -7.98 -10.42
C ALA A 406 30.35 -8.93 -10.96
N GLU A 407 31.57 -8.44 -11.16
CA GLU A 407 32.74 -9.24 -11.58
C GLU A 407 33.03 -10.38 -10.58
N SER A 408 32.95 -10.11 -9.27
CA SER A 408 33.19 -11.12 -8.23
C SER A 408 32.17 -12.26 -8.24
N HIS A 409 30.97 -12.02 -8.78
CA HIS A 409 29.90 -13.01 -8.96
C HIS A 409 29.84 -13.56 -10.40
N GLY A 410 30.86 -13.28 -11.23
CA GLY A 410 30.94 -13.78 -12.60
C GLY A 410 30.05 -13.04 -13.60
N GLY A 411 29.76 -11.76 -13.35
CA GLY A 411 29.03 -10.89 -14.27
C GLY A 411 29.62 -10.87 -15.67
N ILE A 412 28.75 -10.99 -16.67
CA ILE A 412 29.05 -11.09 -18.09
C ILE A 412 28.54 -9.82 -18.76
N LYS A 413 29.41 -9.15 -19.52
CA LYS A 413 29.07 -7.97 -20.34
C LYS A 413 28.28 -6.91 -19.55
N PHE A 414 28.91 -6.30 -18.54
CA PHE A 414 28.29 -5.18 -17.84
C PHE A 414 28.34 -3.94 -18.75
N GLU A 415 27.21 -3.64 -19.37
CA GLU A 415 27.05 -2.56 -20.34
C GLU A 415 26.28 -1.39 -19.72
N PHE A 416 26.56 -0.18 -20.23
CA PHE A 416 25.90 1.05 -19.82
C PHE A 416 25.44 1.83 -21.04
N ALA A 417 24.25 2.41 -20.96
CA ALA A 417 23.74 3.29 -21.99
C ALA A 417 24.57 4.57 -22.10
N LYS A 418 24.93 4.92 -23.34
CA LYS A 418 25.74 6.10 -23.68
C LYS A 418 24.89 7.36 -23.85
N ASN A 419 23.61 7.21 -24.16
CA ASN A 419 22.67 8.29 -24.45
C ASN A 419 21.24 7.88 -24.03
N GLU A 420 20.29 8.82 -24.09
CA GLU A 420 18.89 8.60 -23.70
C GLU A 420 18.20 7.52 -24.54
N GLU A 421 18.55 7.39 -25.83
CA GLU A 421 17.99 6.35 -26.70
C GLU A 421 18.42 4.96 -26.23
N GLU A 422 19.71 4.74 -25.97
CA GLU A 422 20.21 3.48 -25.41
C GLU A 422 19.63 3.21 -24.01
N GLN A 423 19.38 4.26 -23.20
CA GLN A 423 18.70 4.10 -21.90
C GLN A 423 17.30 3.52 -22.10
N HIS A 424 16.53 4.10 -23.02
CA HIS A 424 15.20 3.61 -23.36
C HIS A 424 15.24 2.18 -23.91
N GLN A 425 16.23 1.85 -24.75
CA GLN A 425 16.40 0.49 -25.30
C GLN A 425 16.74 -0.55 -24.24
N ILE A 426 17.61 -0.24 -23.27
CA ILE A 426 17.92 -1.16 -22.17
C ILE A 426 16.70 -1.34 -21.27
N TRP A 427 16.06 -0.24 -20.90
CA TRP A 427 14.93 -0.30 -19.96
C TRP A 427 13.65 -0.86 -20.60
N SER A 428 13.51 -0.81 -21.93
CA SER A 428 12.35 -1.39 -22.61
C SER A 428 12.27 -2.91 -22.42
N ALA A 429 13.40 -3.61 -22.31
CA ALA A 429 13.40 -5.05 -22.00
C ALA A 429 12.61 -5.36 -20.71
N ARG A 430 12.78 -4.54 -19.67
CA ARG A 430 12.03 -4.66 -18.42
C ARG A 430 10.54 -4.28 -18.56
N LYS A 431 10.23 -3.27 -19.38
CA LYS A 431 8.85 -2.79 -19.61
C LYS A 431 8.02 -3.75 -20.47
N GLU A 432 8.64 -4.41 -21.43
CA GLU A 432 7.98 -5.32 -22.38
C GLU A 432 7.84 -6.75 -21.86
N SER A 433 8.25 -7.04 -20.62
CA SER A 433 8.24 -8.39 -20.03
C SER A 433 6.86 -9.05 -20.10
N LEU A 434 5.80 -8.36 -19.69
CA LEU A 434 4.42 -8.87 -19.73
C LEU A 434 3.99 -9.22 -21.16
N TRP A 435 4.14 -8.27 -22.08
CA TRP A 435 3.69 -8.42 -23.46
C TRP A 435 4.48 -9.49 -24.20
N SER A 436 5.78 -9.57 -23.94
CA SER A 436 6.66 -10.57 -24.54
C SER A 436 6.29 -11.99 -24.08
N SER A 437 5.94 -12.17 -22.81
CA SER A 437 5.49 -13.46 -22.28
C SER A 437 4.14 -13.88 -22.89
N LEU A 438 3.18 -12.96 -22.98
CA LEU A 438 1.87 -13.23 -23.60
C LEU A 438 1.97 -13.53 -25.10
N ALA A 439 2.85 -12.83 -25.83
CA ALA A 439 3.03 -13.03 -27.27
C ALA A 439 3.51 -14.45 -27.64
N LEU A 440 4.17 -15.13 -26.71
CA LEU A 440 4.66 -16.51 -26.88
C LEU A 440 3.70 -17.56 -26.29
N GLY A 441 2.68 -17.10 -25.57
CA GLY A 441 1.63 -17.96 -25.03
C GLY A 441 0.64 -18.45 -26.09
N PRO A 442 -0.29 -19.33 -25.69
CA PRO A 442 -1.43 -19.70 -26.53
C PRO A 442 -2.25 -18.47 -26.94
N LYS A 443 -3.01 -18.56 -28.05
CA LYS A 443 -3.86 -17.45 -28.52
C LYS A 443 -4.91 -16.99 -27.50
N ASN A 444 -5.39 -17.92 -26.66
CA ASN A 444 -6.31 -17.67 -25.55
C ASN A 444 -5.58 -17.62 -24.19
N GLY A 445 -4.26 -17.40 -24.22
CA GLY A 445 -3.42 -17.34 -23.03
C GLY A 445 -3.77 -16.13 -22.16
N LYS A 446 -3.80 -16.36 -20.86
CA LYS A 446 -4.00 -15.38 -19.79
C LYS A 446 -2.70 -15.22 -19.00
N PHE A 447 -2.62 -14.15 -18.23
CA PHE A 447 -1.46 -13.83 -17.40
C PHE A 447 -1.82 -13.90 -15.93
N TYR A 448 -0.99 -14.58 -15.15
CA TYR A 448 -1.09 -14.62 -13.69
C TYR A 448 0.19 -14.07 -13.08
N GLY A 449 0.10 -12.86 -12.52
CA GLY A 449 1.18 -12.23 -11.77
C GLY A 449 0.98 -12.40 -10.27
N THR A 450 1.99 -12.90 -9.56
CA THR A 450 1.94 -13.00 -8.10
C THR A 450 3.27 -12.58 -7.50
N ASP A 451 3.23 -12.05 -6.28
CA ASP A 451 4.34 -11.39 -5.60
C ASP A 451 4.51 -11.88 -4.16
N VAL A 452 5.74 -11.82 -3.66
CA VAL A 452 6.11 -11.94 -2.24
C VAL A 452 7.37 -11.11 -2.01
N ALA A 453 7.65 -10.77 -0.76
CA ALA A 453 8.93 -10.22 -0.37
C ALA A 453 9.52 -11.02 0.79
N VAL A 454 10.85 -11.09 0.86
CA VAL A 454 11.58 -11.81 1.92
C VAL A 454 12.71 -10.93 2.46
N PRO A 455 13.24 -11.22 3.66
CA PRO A 455 14.49 -10.62 4.10
C PRO A 455 15.56 -10.78 3.01
N LEU A 456 16.33 -9.72 2.76
CA LEU A 456 17.33 -9.66 1.69
C LEU A 456 18.24 -10.91 1.64
N SER A 457 18.61 -11.46 2.80
CA SER A 457 19.43 -12.67 2.91
C SER A 457 18.82 -13.95 2.33
N ARG A 458 17.50 -13.99 2.12
CA ARG A 458 16.75 -15.18 1.64
C ARG A 458 16.30 -15.05 0.19
N LEU A 459 16.48 -13.89 -0.44
CA LEU A 459 15.97 -13.62 -1.79
C LEU A 459 16.51 -14.60 -2.83
N ALA A 460 17.81 -14.90 -2.80
CA ALA A 460 18.40 -15.83 -3.77
C ALA A 460 17.80 -17.25 -3.66
N ASP A 461 17.53 -17.72 -2.45
CA ASP A 461 16.90 -19.03 -2.19
C ASP A 461 15.47 -19.06 -2.72
N LEU A 462 14.69 -18.00 -2.45
CA LEU A 462 13.31 -17.88 -2.89
C LEU A 462 13.21 -17.93 -4.43
N VAL A 463 14.06 -17.17 -5.13
CA VAL A 463 14.04 -17.13 -6.59
C VAL A 463 14.40 -18.49 -7.17
N LEU A 464 15.41 -19.16 -6.60
CA LEU A 464 15.82 -20.50 -7.04
C LEU A 464 14.70 -21.53 -6.83
N ALA A 465 14.05 -21.53 -5.66
CA ALA A 465 12.93 -22.42 -5.37
C ALA A 465 11.75 -22.18 -6.31
N THR A 466 11.42 -20.91 -6.58
CA THR A 466 10.30 -20.57 -7.48
C THR A 466 10.60 -20.97 -8.93
N LYS A 467 11.83 -20.73 -9.40
CA LYS A 467 12.24 -21.14 -10.75
C LYS A 467 12.16 -22.65 -10.93
N LYS A 468 12.52 -23.43 -9.90
CA LYS A 468 12.34 -24.89 -9.89
C LYS A 468 10.87 -25.27 -9.98
N ASP A 469 10.00 -24.66 -9.19
CA ASP A 469 8.54 -24.91 -9.22
C ASP A 469 7.94 -24.63 -10.60
N LEU A 470 8.34 -23.51 -11.24
CA LEU A 470 7.90 -23.16 -12.59
C LEU A 470 8.34 -24.21 -13.62
N GLN A 471 9.60 -24.64 -13.57
CA GLN A 471 10.14 -25.66 -14.47
C GLN A 471 9.42 -27.00 -14.32
N GLU A 472 9.20 -27.45 -13.08
CA GLU A 472 8.50 -28.70 -12.78
C GLU A 472 7.01 -28.66 -13.14
N SER A 473 6.42 -27.47 -13.20
CA SER A 473 5.03 -27.33 -13.63
C SER A 473 4.83 -27.49 -15.14
N GLY A 474 5.84 -27.39 -15.98
CA GLY A 474 5.63 -27.41 -17.44
C GLY A 474 4.69 -26.32 -17.97
N LEU A 475 4.45 -25.25 -17.21
CA LEU A 475 3.82 -24.02 -17.68
C LEU A 475 4.90 -23.02 -18.05
N PHE A 476 4.62 -22.16 -19.02
CA PHE A 476 5.53 -21.05 -19.29
C PHE A 476 5.39 -20.02 -18.17
N GLY A 477 6.48 -19.80 -17.44
CA GLY A 477 6.56 -18.73 -16.46
C GLY A 477 7.97 -18.22 -16.29
N SER A 478 8.07 -17.03 -15.73
CA SER A 478 9.32 -16.33 -15.50
C SER A 478 9.39 -15.73 -14.11
N ALA A 479 10.63 -15.61 -13.64
CA ALA A 479 11.02 -14.96 -12.40
C ALA A 479 11.58 -13.57 -12.71
N LEU A 480 10.96 -12.53 -12.15
CA LEU A 480 11.46 -11.16 -12.20
C LEU A 480 11.22 -10.45 -10.87
N GLY A 481 11.94 -9.37 -10.59
CA GLY A 481 11.66 -8.64 -9.36
C GLY A 481 12.50 -7.43 -9.07
N HIS A 482 12.01 -6.66 -8.12
CA HIS A 482 12.68 -5.52 -7.50
C HIS A 482 13.70 -6.05 -6.47
N VAL A 483 14.74 -6.72 -6.95
CA VAL A 483 15.68 -7.43 -6.07
C VAL A 483 16.49 -6.52 -5.16
N GLY A 484 16.51 -5.21 -5.45
CA GLY A 484 17.11 -4.19 -4.59
C GLY A 484 16.41 -3.99 -3.24
N ASP A 485 15.10 -4.27 -3.13
CA ASP A 485 14.34 -4.12 -1.88
C ASP A 485 13.72 -5.43 -1.37
N GLY A 486 14.08 -6.56 -1.98
CA GLY A 486 13.66 -7.90 -1.52
C GLY A 486 12.32 -8.37 -2.05
N ASN A 487 11.69 -7.62 -2.98
CA ASN A 487 10.44 -8.00 -3.61
C ASN A 487 10.66 -8.82 -4.90
N PHE A 488 9.83 -9.85 -5.08
CA PHE A 488 9.95 -10.83 -6.14
C PHE A 488 8.60 -11.22 -6.73
N HIS A 489 8.56 -11.38 -8.05
CA HIS A 489 7.37 -11.70 -8.82
C HIS A 489 7.56 -12.99 -9.62
N ALA A 490 6.53 -13.83 -9.60
CA ALA A 490 6.35 -14.92 -10.55
C ALA A 490 5.28 -14.52 -11.56
N SER A 491 5.60 -14.67 -12.84
CA SER A 491 4.70 -14.41 -13.95
C SER A 491 4.42 -15.72 -14.67
N ILE A 492 3.15 -16.09 -14.81
CA ILE A 492 2.74 -17.38 -15.36
C ILE A 492 1.75 -17.14 -16.50
N VAL A 493 2.04 -17.69 -17.68
CA VAL A 493 1.12 -17.68 -18.82
C VAL A 493 0.38 -19.01 -18.85
N TYR A 494 -0.94 -18.95 -18.97
CA TYR A 494 -1.80 -20.12 -18.77
C TYR A 494 -3.09 -20.05 -19.58
N VAL A 495 -3.77 -21.17 -19.78
CA VAL A 495 -5.16 -21.22 -20.27
C VAL A 495 -6.11 -21.66 -19.15
N ASP A 496 -7.42 -21.49 -19.29
CA ASP A 496 -8.38 -21.69 -18.19
C ASP A 496 -8.29 -23.08 -17.52
N GLU A 497 -7.95 -24.12 -18.29
CA GLU A 497 -7.76 -25.48 -17.81
C GLU A 497 -6.56 -25.62 -16.84
N ASP A 498 -5.56 -24.75 -16.97
CA ASP A 498 -4.34 -24.75 -16.14
C ASP A 498 -4.54 -24.01 -14.80
N LEU A 499 -5.65 -23.29 -14.62
CA LEU A 499 -5.87 -22.43 -13.45
C LEU A 499 -5.65 -23.13 -12.09
N PRO A 500 -6.06 -24.40 -11.87
CA PRO A 500 -5.74 -25.11 -10.63
C PRO A 500 -4.22 -25.25 -10.39
N LYS A 501 -3.44 -25.47 -11.45
CA LYS A 501 -1.98 -25.62 -11.40
C LYS A 501 -1.31 -24.27 -11.12
N VAL A 502 -1.77 -23.20 -11.78
CA VAL A 502 -1.32 -21.83 -11.55
C VAL A 502 -1.56 -21.41 -10.10
N ARG A 503 -2.76 -21.67 -9.56
CA ARG A 503 -3.09 -21.39 -8.15
C ARG A 503 -2.22 -22.18 -7.17
N LYS A 504 -1.79 -23.39 -7.55
CA LYS A 504 -0.87 -24.20 -6.74
C LYS A 504 0.55 -23.59 -6.74
N LEU A 505 1.03 -23.10 -7.87
CA LEU A 505 2.31 -22.40 -7.96
C LEU A 505 2.32 -21.11 -7.14
N ALA A 506 1.28 -20.29 -7.27
CA ALA A 506 1.13 -19.08 -6.46
C ALA A 506 1.08 -19.40 -4.95
N GLN A 507 0.40 -20.49 -4.56
CA GLN A 507 0.41 -20.99 -3.19
C GLN A 507 1.81 -21.40 -2.72
N ASN A 508 2.57 -22.10 -3.56
CA ASN A 508 3.93 -22.50 -3.20
C ASN A 508 4.84 -21.29 -3.04
N LEU A 509 4.74 -20.28 -3.92
CA LEU A 509 5.51 -19.05 -3.78
C LEU A 509 5.24 -18.36 -2.45
N VAL A 510 3.96 -18.16 -2.10
CA VAL A 510 3.57 -17.58 -0.81
C VAL A 510 4.12 -18.41 0.35
N LYS A 511 3.97 -19.75 0.28
CA LYS A 511 4.49 -20.65 1.31
C LYS A 511 6.01 -20.51 1.47
N HIS A 512 6.78 -20.53 0.38
CA HIS A 512 8.22 -20.33 0.42
C HIS A 512 8.57 -18.98 1.04
N GLY A 513 7.87 -17.90 0.65
CA GLY A 513 8.06 -16.57 1.23
C GLY A 513 7.88 -16.57 2.75
N LEU A 514 6.77 -17.12 3.25
CA LEU A 514 6.46 -17.17 4.69
C LEU A 514 7.44 -18.06 5.48
N GLU A 515 7.82 -19.23 4.94
CA GLU A 515 8.85 -20.10 5.55
C GLU A 515 10.23 -19.43 5.62
N MET A 516 10.44 -18.36 4.84
CA MET A 516 11.64 -17.55 4.81
C MET A 516 11.53 -16.25 5.63
N GLU A 517 10.58 -16.16 6.55
CA GLU A 517 10.29 -14.95 7.36
C GLU A 517 9.89 -13.74 6.48
N GLY A 518 9.35 -14.01 5.29
CA GLY A 518 8.83 -13.01 4.36
C GLY A 518 7.35 -12.72 4.55
N THR A 519 6.75 -12.14 3.52
CA THR A 519 5.35 -11.73 3.45
C THR A 519 4.63 -12.39 2.27
N CYS A 520 3.33 -12.63 2.43
CA CYS A 520 2.48 -13.20 1.39
C CYS A 520 2.23 -12.25 0.21
N THR A 521 2.57 -10.96 0.34
CA THR A 521 2.49 -9.96 -0.72
C THR A 521 3.57 -8.89 -0.51
N GLY A 522 4.37 -8.63 -1.55
CA GLY A 522 5.37 -7.58 -1.52
C GLY A 522 4.77 -6.19 -1.80
N GLU A 523 3.80 -6.10 -2.72
CA GLU A 523 3.25 -4.83 -3.20
C GLU A 523 1.79 -4.85 -3.69
N HIS A 524 1.24 -6.01 -4.07
CA HIS A 524 -0.11 -6.07 -4.66
C HIS A 524 -1.24 -5.91 -3.62
N GLY A 525 -0.95 -6.16 -2.35
CA GLY A 525 -1.91 -6.20 -1.26
C GLY A 525 -2.49 -7.59 -1.05
N VAL A 526 -3.42 -7.69 -0.11
CA VAL A 526 -4.03 -8.96 0.30
C VAL A 526 -5.37 -9.15 -0.41
N GLY A 527 -6.18 -8.08 -0.48
CA GLY A 527 -7.47 -8.09 -1.15
C GLY A 527 -8.38 -9.22 -0.69
N ALA A 528 -9.06 -9.82 -1.67
CA ALA A 528 -9.79 -11.07 -1.50
C ALA A 528 -8.94 -12.29 -1.90
N GLY A 529 -7.93 -12.11 -2.77
CA GLY A 529 -7.13 -13.19 -3.34
C GLY A 529 -6.19 -13.87 -2.34
N LYS A 530 -5.60 -13.11 -1.42
CA LYS A 530 -4.57 -13.59 -0.49
C LYS A 530 -5.00 -13.60 0.97
N VAL A 531 -6.26 -13.27 1.26
CA VAL A 531 -6.78 -13.13 2.63
C VAL A 531 -6.52 -14.33 3.56
N LYS A 532 -6.53 -15.55 2.99
CA LYS A 532 -6.25 -16.79 3.73
C LYS A 532 -4.82 -16.88 4.30
N TYR A 533 -3.85 -16.17 3.72
CA TYR A 533 -2.45 -16.20 4.17
C TYR A 533 -2.15 -15.19 5.28
N LEU A 534 -3.05 -14.23 5.51
CA LEU A 534 -2.82 -13.15 6.47
C LEU A 534 -2.63 -13.69 7.90
N MET A 535 -3.36 -14.76 8.23
CA MET A 535 -3.25 -15.45 9.51
C MET A 535 -1.94 -16.25 9.64
N ASP A 536 -1.47 -16.86 8.54
CA ASP A 536 -0.20 -17.59 8.51
C ASP A 536 0.99 -16.62 8.70
N GLU A 537 0.89 -15.41 8.16
CA GLU A 537 1.94 -14.38 8.26
C GLU A 537 1.96 -13.67 9.62
N LEU A 538 0.81 -13.13 10.06
CA LEU A 538 0.76 -12.20 11.19
C LEU A 538 0.31 -12.84 12.50
N GLY A 539 -0.26 -14.04 12.43
CA GLY A 539 -0.91 -14.69 13.56
C GLY A 539 -2.26 -14.07 13.93
N SER A 540 -3.04 -14.81 14.72
CA SER A 540 -4.43 -14.45 15.04
C SER A 540 -4.55 -13.11 15.78
N ASP A 541 -3.68 -12.85 16.75
CA ASP A 541 -3.74 -11.62 17.58
C ASP A 541 -3.61 -10.33 16.76
N ALA A 542 -2.65 -10.28 15.84
CA ALA A 542 -2.45 -9.12 14.98
C ALA A 542 -3.65 -8.91 14.03
N VAL A 543 -4.18 -10.00 13.46
CA VAL A 543 -5.35 -9.93 12.57
C VAL A 543 -6.60 -9.47 13.32
N PHE A 544 -6.84 -9.98 14.53
CA PHE A 544 -7.95 -9.52 15.36
C PHE A 544 -7.78 -8.08 15.84
N LEU A 545 -6.55 -7.61 16.07
CA LEU A 545 -6.31 -6.19 16.36
C LEU A 545 -6.66 -5.30 15.16
N MET A 546 -6.21 -5.67 13.95
CA MET A 546 -6.58 -4.96 12.72
C MET A 546 -8.11 -4.91 12.55
N ARG A 547 -8.79 -6.02 12.85
CA ARG A 547 -10.25 -6.07 12.83
C ARG A 547 -10.90 -5.20 13.92
N THR A 548 -10.30 -5.12 15.10
CA THR A 548 -10.76 -4.23 16.17
C THR A 548 -10.73 -2.76 15.71
N ILE A 549 -9.68 -2.36 14.99
CA ILE A 549 -9.57 -1.03 14.38
C ILE A 549 -10.65 -0.84 13.31
N LYS A 550 -10.84 -1.83 12.43
CA LYS A 550 -11.90 -1.83 11.42
C LYS A 550 -13.28 -1.58 12.04
N LEU A 551 -13.66 -2.34 13.06
CA LEU A 551 -14.96 -2.16 13.72
C LEU A 551 -15.10 -0.84 14.48
N ALA A 552 -14.00 -0.26 14.95
CA ALA A 552 -14.03 1.05 15.60
C ALA A 552 -14.32 2.19 14.61
N LEU A 553 -13.86 2.05 13.35
CA LEU A 553 -14.05 3.06 12.29
C LEU A 553 -15.28 2.78 11.41
N ASP A 554 -15.72 1.53 11.35
CA ASP A 554 -16.79 1.04 10.50
C ASP A 554 -17.55 -0.11 11.18
N PRO A 555 -18.44 0.22 12.14
CA PRO A 555 -19.13 -0.78 12.96
C PRO A 555 -20.15 -1.63 12.20
N TYR A 556 -20.54 -1.20 11.00
CA TYR A 556 -21.45 -1.94 10.11
C TYR A 556 -20.70 -2.68 8.98
N GLU A 557 -19.37 -2.62 8.97
CA GLU A 557 -18.51 -3.27 7.97
C GLU A 557 -18.86 -2.87 6.53
N LEU A 558 -19.25 -1.60 6.30
CA LEU A 558 -19.66 -1.09 4.99
C LEU A 558 -18.50 -0.83 4.04
N LEU A 559 -17.33 -0.44 4.54
CA LEU A 559 -16.19 -0.08 3.73
C LEU A 559 -15.45 -1.32 3.23
N ASN A 560 -15.53 -1.55 1.93
CA ASN A 560 -14.90 -2.63 1.18
C ASN A 560 -15.00 -4.03 1.83
N PRO A 561 -16.21 -4.53 2.18
CA PRO A 561 -16.34 -5.80 2.85
C PRO A 561 -15.91 -6.98 1.98
N GLY A 562 -15.46 -8.04 2.66
CA GLY A 562 -14.95 -9.26 2.03
C GLY A 562 -13.45 -9.23 1.69
N LYS A 563 -12.71 -8.23 2.15
CA LYS A 563 -11.25 -8.08 1.98
C LYS A 563 -10.61 -7.95 3.35
N LEU A 564 -9.37 -8.43 3.48
CA LEU A 564 -8.56 -8.49 4.72
C LEU A 564 -9.15 -9.34 5.86
N PHE A 565 -10.46 -9.25 6.10
CA PHE A 565 -11.18 -9.92 7.18
C PHE A 565 -12.38 -10.67 6.58
N THR A 566 -12.25 -11.99 6.44
CA THR A 566 -13.34 -12.86 5.97
C THR A 566 -13.53 -14.03 6.91
N GLU A 567 -14.77 -14.48 7.09
CA GLU A 567 -15.08 -15.69 7.87
C GLU A 567 -14.28 -16.91 7.38
N ALA A 568 -14.10 -17.02 6.06
CA ALA A 568 -13.28 -18.06 5.44
C ALA A 568 -11.82 -18.05 5.93
N SER A 569 -11.21 -16.88 6.14
CA SER A 569 -9.82 -16.79 6.64
C SER A 569 -9.71 -17.22 8.10
N VAL A 570 -10.77 -17.02 8.86
CA VAL A 570 -10.86 -17.45 10.26
C VAL A 570 -11.07 -18.93 10.35
N GLN A 571 -11.95 -19.47 9.51
CA GLN A 571 -12.19 -20.89 9.42
C GLN A 571 -10.92 -21.62 9.01
N TYR A 572 -10.18 -21.07 8.02
CA TYR A 572 -8.86 -21.53 7.65
C TYR A 572 -7.87 -21.52 8.84
N ALA A 573 -7.79 -20.42 9.60
CA ALA A 573 -6.94 -20.34 10.79
C ALA A 573 -7.32 -21.38 11.87
N LYS A 574 -8.62 -21.57 12.13
CA LYS A 574 -9.13 -22.59 13.06
C LYS A 574 -8.74 -24.00 12.63
N GLU A 575 -8.87 -24.32 11.34
CA GLU A 575 -8.45 -25.61 10.77
C GLU A 575 -6.94 -25.85 10.90
N LYS A 576 -6.15 -24.77 10.99
CA LYS A 576 -4.70 -24.79 11.24
C LYS A 576 -4.30 -24.75 12.71
N GLY A 577 -5.25 -24.58 13.63
CA GLY A 577 -5.00 -24.45 15.06
C GLY A 577 -4.35 -23.12 15.48
N LEU A 578 -4.55 -22.06 14.70
CA LEU A 578 -4.02 -20.70 14.93
C LEU A 578 -4.96 -19.79 15.74
#